data_AF-A0A8D8R8N5-F1
#
_entry.id   AF-A0A8D8R8N5-F1
#
_cell.length_a   1.000
_cell.length_b   1.000
_cell.length_c   1.000
_cell.angle_alpha   90.00
_cell.angle_beta   90.00
_cell.angle_gamma   90.00
#
_symmetry.space_group_name_H-M   'P 1'
#
loop_
_entity.id
_entity.type
_entity.pdbx_description
1 polymer ?
#
loop_
_entity_poly.entity_id
_entity_poly.type
_entity_poly.pdbx_seq_one_letter_code
_entity_poly.pdbx_strand_id
1 'polypeptide(L)'
;MASNTRKSTEIYLIGTYESQIVGNKLPSNEQVLSVLFYNIKKVKLTVDNSVALTMKETLVFWEKARIPTKQFSKCGQKLKSLYKELRTLQKSSTKVCPV
;
A
#
# COMPACT_ATOMS: atom_id res chain seq x y z
N MET A 1 10.23 -24.67 3.96
CA MET A 1 9.62 -23.32 4.02
C MET A 1 10.67 -22.32 3.57
N ALA A 2 10.47 -21.64 2.44
CA ALA A 2 11.46 -20.70 1.92
C ALA A 2 11.62 -19.52 2.88
N SER A 3 12.84 -19.28 3.35
CA SER A 3 13.19 -18.13 4.20
C SER A 3 13.20 -16.85 3.36
N ASN A 4 12.17 -16.03 3.48
CA ASN A 4 12.16 -14.70 2.87
C ASN A 4 13.26 -13.84 3.49
N THR A 5 14.28 -13.50 2.71
CA THR A 5 15.33 -12.56 3.13
C THR A 5 14.79 -11.13 3.09
N ARG A 6 15.20 -10.28 4.05
CA ARG A 6 14.69 -8.88 4.16
C ARG A 6 14.80 -8.06 2.87
N LYS A 7 15.83 -8.33 2.07
CA LYS A 7 16.05 -7.72 0.74
C LYS A 7 14.95 -8.07 -0.28
N SER A 8 14.37 -9.27 -0.21
CA SER A 8 13.33 -9.73 -1.15
C SER A 8 11.99 -9.03 -0.92
N THR A 9 11.74 -8.63 0.33
CA THR A 9 10.49 -7.96 0.74
C THR A 9 10.57 -6.44 0.73
N GLU A 10 11.75 -5.89 0.45
CA GLU A 10 12.01 -4.46 0.51
C GLU A 10 11.26 -3.69 -0.58
N ILE A 11 10.65 -2.58 -0.18
CA ILE A 11 9.94 -1.63 -1.03
C ILE A 11 10.51 -0.25 -0.72
N TYR A 12 10.99 0.42 -1.76
CA TYR A 12 11.49 1.79 -1.68
C TYR A 12 10.51 2.71 -0.93
N LEU A 13 11.03 3.42 0.07
CA LEU A 13 10.30 4.34 0.98
C LEU A 13 9.24 3.72 1.90
N ILE A 14 8.99 2.41 1.82
CA ILE A 14 7.97 1.71 2.63
C ILE A 14 8.60 0.66 3.55
N GLY A 15 9.76 0.12 3.20
CA GLY A 15 10.38 -0.97 3.96
C GLY A 15 9.75 -2.31 3.57
N THR A 16 8.98 -2.94 4.44
CA THR A 16 8.37 -4.26 4.19
C THR A 16 6.87 -4.18 3.94
N TYR A 17 6.34 -5.18 3.23
CA TYR A 17 4.89 -5.33 3.06
C TYR A 17 4.29 -6.19 4.18
N GLU A 18 3.19 -5.72 4.76
CA GLU A 18 2.46 -6.39 5.85
C GLU A 18 1.15 -6.99 5.34
N SER A 19 0.67 -8.07 5.94
CA SER A 19 -0.57 -8.74 5.49
C SER A 19 -1.85 -7.99 5.82
N GLN A 20 -1.79 -7.11 6.83
CA GLN A 20 -2.93 -6.40 7.37
C GLN A 20 -2.47 -5.11 8.05
N ILE A 21 -3.37 -4.15 8.16
CA ILE A 21 -3.19 -2.91 8.90
C ILE A 21 -3.39 -3.23 10.39
N VAL A 22 -2.32 -3.13 11.17
CA VAL A 22 -2.34 -3.39 12.63
C VAL A 22 -2.31 -2.07 13.40
N GLY A 23 -3.10 -2.00 14.47
CA GLY A 23 -3.05 -0.93 15.47
C GLY A 23 -4.42 -0.42 15.90
N ASN A 24 -4.40 0.62 16.76
CA ASN A 24 -5.61 1.32 17.24
C ASN A 24 -5.65 2.79 16.79
N LYS A 25 -4.67 3.23 15.99
CA LYS A 25 -4.59 4.58 15.44
C LYS A 25 -5.06 4.58 13.99
N LEU A 26 -5.32 5.77 13.43
CA LEU A 26 -5.60 5.90 12.01
C LEU A 26 -4.38 5.42 11.19
N PRO A 27 -4.61 4.62 10.13
CA PRO A 27 -3.52 4.08 9.35
C PRO A 27 -2.80 5.17 8.56
N SER A 28 -1.46 5.10 8.56
CA SER A 28 -0.63 5.99 7.74
C SER A 28 -0.65 5.56 6.27
N ASN A 29 -0.31 6.49 5.36
CA ASN A 29 -0.16 6.15 3.93
C ASN A 29 0.84 5.00 3.71
N GLU A 30 1.90 4.94 4.51
CA GLU A 30 2.90 3.86 4.49
C GLU A 30 2.26 2.51 4.81
N GLN A 31 1.48 2.42 5.90
CA GLN A 31 0.80 1.18 6.29
C GLN A 31 -0.21 0.73 5.24
N VAL A 32 -1.00 1.65 4.69
CA VAL A 32 -1.96 1.36 3.63
C VAL A 32 -1.24 0.85 2.37
N LEU A 33 -0.14 1.49 1.97
CA LEU A 33 0.64 1.05 0.82
C LEU A 33 1.35 -0.28 1.07
N SER A 34 1.85 -0.52 2.29
CA SER A 34 2.48 -1.79 2.71
C SER A 34 1.55 -2.97 2.46
N VAL A 35 0.29 -2.87 2.91
CA VAL A 35 -0.74 -3.90 2.67
C VAL A 35 -1.12 -4.00 1.20
N LEU A 36 -1.20 -2.87 0.48
CA LEU A 36 -1.43 -2.90 -0.97
C LEU A 36 -0.34 -3.72 -1.68
N PHE A 37 0.93 -3.52 -1.32
CA PHE A 37 2.03 -4.29 -1.91
C PHE A 37 2.01 -5.76 -1.51
N TYR A 38 1.55 -6.12 -0.31
CA TYR A 38 1.34 -7.52 0.07
C TYR A 38 0.35 -8.19 -0.88
N ASN A 39 -0.79 -7.54 -1.14
CA ASN A 39 -1.83 -8.05 -2.03
C ASN A 39 -1.32 -8.20 -3.48
N ILE A 40 -0.52 -7.25 -3.96
CA ILE A 40 0.04 -7.29 -5.31
C ILE A 40 1.17 -8.32 -5.43
N LYS A 41 2.16 -8.29 -4.53
CA LYS A 41 3.40 -9.08 -4.66
C LYS A 41 3.25 -10.52 -4.15
N LYS A 42 2.56 -10.70 -3.02
CA LYS A 42 2.45 -12.01 -2.34
C LYS A 42 1.17 -12.76 -2.74
N VAL A 43 0.02 -12.08 -2.70
CA VAL A 43 -1.28 -12.69 -3.06
C VAL A 43 -1.49 -12.72 -4.58
N LYS A 44 -0.76 -11.90 -5.34
CA LYS A 44 -0.82 -11.80 -6.82
C LYS A 44 -2.17 -11.33 -7.34
N LEU A 45 -2.85 -10.45 -6.61
CA LEU A 45 -4.08 -9.81 -7.06
C LEU A 45 -3.80 -8.69 -8.06
N THR A 46 -4.79 -8.36 -8.89
CA THR A 46 -4.72 -7.17 -9.75
C THR A 46 -4.63 -5.91 -8.88
N VAL A 47 -4.08 -4.82 -9.43
CA VAL A 47 -3.96 -3.55 -8.71
C VAL A 47 -5.33 -3.06 -8.26
N ASP A 48 -6.35 -3.20 -9.10
CA ASP A 48 -7.72 -2.75 -8.78
C ASP A 48 -8.35 -3.55 -7.64
N ASN A 49 -8.22 -4.88 -7.65
CA ASN A 49 -8.72 -5.73 -6.57
C ASN A 49 -7.93 -5.52 -5.27
N SER A 50 -6.62 -5.33 -5.38
CA SER A 50 -5.75 -5.03 -4.23
C SER A 50 -6.15 -3.70 -3.57
N VAL A 51 -6.40 -2.66 -4.37
CA VAL A 51 -6.89 -1.37 -3.89
C VAL A 51 -8.24 -1.51 -3.20
N ALA A 52 -9.18 -2.25 -3.79
CA ALA A 52 -10.49 -2.46 -3.19
C ALA A 52 -10.40 -3.15 -1.83
N LEU A 53 -9.56 -4.18 -1.68
CA LEU A 53 -9.35 -4.88 -0.42
C LEU A 53 -8.70 -4.00 0.64
N THR A 54 -7.58 -3.36 0.30
CA THR A 54 -6.87 -2.46 1.21
C THR A 54 -7.76 -1.30 1.66
N MET A 55 -8.64 -0.80 0.79
CA MET A 55 -9.59 0.24 1.17
C MET A 55 -10.68 -0.25 2.10
N LYS A 56 -11.24 -1.45 1.88
CA LYS A 56 -12.20 -2.04 2.83
C LYS A 56 -11.61 -2.15 4.23
N GLU A 57 -10.34 -2.54 4.33
CA GLU A 57 -9.64 -2.61 5.61
C GLU A 57 -9.42 -1.22 6.23
N THR A 58 -8.99 -0.24 5.42
CA THR A 58 -8.82 1.16 5.86
C THR A 58 -10.13 1.78 6.35
N LEU A 59 -11.25 1.46 5.70
CA LEU A 59 -12.57 1.95 6.08
C LEU A 59 -12.96 1.55 7.51
N VAL A 60 -12.62 0.33 7.94
CA VAL A 60 -12.92 -0.16 9.29
C VAL A 60 -12.31 0.77 10.35
N PHE A 61 -11.12 1.32 10.10
CA PHE A 61 -10.49 2.29 11.01
C PHE A 61 -11.22 3.63 11.02
N TRP A 62 -11.68 4.10 9.86
CA TRP A 62 -12.41 5.37 9.76
C TRP A 62 -13.80 5.27 10.41
N GLU A 63 -14.49 4.13 10.24
CA GLU A 63 -15.76 3.84 10.90
C GLU A 63 -15.60 3.80 12.43
N LYS A 64 -14.56 3.13 12.95
CA LYS A 64 -14.23 3.13 14.38
C LYS A 64 -13.94 4.53 14.91
N ALA A 65 -13.33 5.39 14.10
CA ALA A 65 -13.07 6.79 14.43
C ALA A 65 -14.28 7.73 14.18
N ARG A 66 -15.43 7.19 13.75
CA ARG A 66 -16.63 7.94 13.37
C ARG A 66 -16.39 8.99 12.28
N ILE A 67 -15.41 8.75 11.41
CA ILE A 67 -15.08 9.62 10.28
C ILE A 67 -15.99 9.22 9.10
N PRO A 68 -16.87 10.11 8.64
CA PRO A 68 -17.72 9.81 7.49
C PRO A 68 -16.87 9.68 6.23
N THR A 69 -16.92 8.50 5.64
CA THR A 69 -16.23 8.21 4.39
C THR A 69 -16.99 8.82 3.22
N LYS A 70 -16.30 9.60 2.38
CA LYS A 70 -16.80 9.99 1.05
C LYS A 70 -17.01 8.72 0.19
N GLN A 71 -17.56 8.91 -1.01
CA GLN A 71 -17.73 7.84 -2.02
C GLN A 71 -16.48 6.95 -2.15
N PHE A 72 -16.63 5.65 -1.87
CA PHE A 72 -15.55 4.65 -1.86
C PHE A 72 -14.64 4.70 -3.09
N SER A 73 -15.24 4.92 -4.27
CA SER A 73 -14.54 5.08 -5.53
C SER A 73 -13.49 6.19 -5.51
N LYS A 74 -13.81 7.36 -4.92
CA LYS A 74 -12.88 8.49 -4.81
C LYS A 74 -11.70 8.18 -3.89
N CYS A 75 -11.97 7.49 -2.79
CA CYS A 75 -10.92 7.01 -1.92
C CYS A 75 -10.00 6.05 -2.70
N GLY A 76 -10.55 5.04 -3.37
CA GLY A 76 -9.78 4.09 -4.18
C GLY A 76 -8.92 4.77 -5.26
N GLN A 77 -9.43 5.81 -5.92
CA GLN A 77 -8.65 6.62 -6.85
C GLN A 77 -7.46 7.30 -6.18
N LYS A 78 -7.64 7.86 -4.97
CA LYS A 78 -6.54 8.46 -4.20
C LYS A 78 -5.44 7.45 -3.89
N LEU A 79 -5.80 6.23 -3.48
CA LEU A 79 -4.82 5.18 -3.21
C LEU A 79 -4.09 4.73 -4.50
N LYS A 80 -4.80 4.63 -5.64
CA LYS A 80 -4.16 4.36 -6.93
C LYS A 80 -3.17 5.46 -7.32
N SER A 81 -3.50 6.73 -7.08
CA SER A 81 -2.60 7.85 -7.36
C SER A 81 -1.33 7.76 -6.50
N LEU A 82 -1.46 7.52 -5.20
CA LEU A 82 -0.31 7.31 -4.30
C LEU A 82 0.57 6.15 -4.75
N TYR A 83 -0.04 5.02 -5.14
CA TYR A 83 0.70 3.88 -5.68
C TYR A 83 1.47 4.26 -6.96
N LYS A 84 0.85 4.98 -7.90
CA LYS A 84 1.51 5.43 -9.13
C LYS A 84 2.69 6.37 -8.85
N GLU A 85 2.49 7.34 -7.95
CA GLU A 85 3.53 8.28 -7.54
C GLU A 85 4.74 7.52 -6.98
N LEU A 86 4.51 6.60 -6.06
CA LEU A 86 5.58 5.78 -5.50
C LEU A 86 6.28 4.91 -6.56
N ARG A 87 5.55 4.36 -7.54
CA ARG A 87 6.16 3.62 -8.65
C ARG A 87 7.00 4.53 -9.56
N THR A 88 6.62 5.78 -9.75
CA THR A 88 7.42 6.77 -10.48
C THR A 88 8.69 7.10 -9.71
N LEU A 89 8.59 7.35 -8.40
CA LEU A 89 9.74 7.61 -7.53
C LEU A 89 10.71 6.43 -7.48
N GLN A 90 10.18 5.20 -7.42
CA GLN A 90 10.99 3.98 -7.52
C GLN A 90 11.80 3.95 -8.81
N LYS A 91 11.17 4.27 -9.95
CA LYS A 91 11.85 4.29 -11.25
C LYS A 91 12.90 5.40 -11.31
N SER A 92 12.61 6.59 -10.79
CA SER A 92 13.58 7.70 -10.81
C SER A 92 14.76 7.44 -9.88
N SER A 93 14.56 6.79 -8.74
CA SER A 93 15.64 6.44 -7.82
C SER A 93 16.64 5.43 -8.41
N THR A 94 16.22 4.63 -9.40
CA THR A 94 17.09 3.68 -10.09
C THR A 94 17.82 4.31 -11.29
N LYS A 95 17.43 5.51 -11.72
CA LYS A 95 18.16 6.25 -12.77
C LYS A 95 19.41 6.87 -12.17
N VAL A 96 20.52 6.14 -12.22
CA VAL A 96 21.84 6.70 -11.96
C VAL A 96 22.14 7.72 -13.06
N CYS A 97 22.49 8.95 -12.70
CA CYS A 97 23.01 9.92 -13.68
C CYS A 97 24.25 9.30 -14.35
N PRO A 98 24.36 9.31 -15.69
CA PRO A 98 25.62 8.98 -16.33
C PRO A 98 26.62 10.08 -15.94
N VAL A 99 27.66 9.70 -15.20
CA VAL A 99 28.83 10.54 -14.87
C VAL A 99 29.78 10.49 -16.05
#